data_AF-A0A964K1T8-F1
#
_entry.id   AF-A0A964K1T8-F1
#
_cell.length_a   1.000
_cell.length_b   1.000
_cell.length_c   1.000
_cell.angle_alpha   90.00
_cell.angle_beta   90.00
_cell.angle_gamma   90.00
#
_symmetry.space_group_name_H-M   'P 1'
#
loop_
_entity.id
_entity.type
_entity.pdbx_description
1 polymer ?
#
loop_
_entity_poly.entity_id
_entity_poly.type
_entity_poly.pdbx_seq_one_letter_code
_entity_poly.pdbx_strand_id
1 'polypeptide(L)'
;MLATLSLALLLLITFPAQAAALMGFKDSAMLMSEFSTDKKELMLNYSPAVGHAFGIETMWMRGGKQTNLITNVNYTGLIKRWNMPKGQANLW
;
A
#
# COMPACT_ATOMS: atom_id res chain seq x y z
N MET A 1 26.29 -2.39 -17.73
CA MET A 1 24.99 -3.09 -17.82
C MET A 1 24.20 -3.07 -16.50
N LEU A 2 24.81 -3.32 -15.33
CA LEU A 2 24.11 -3.20 -14.04
C LEU A 2 23.66 -1.76 -13.70
N ALA A 3 24.56 -0.78 -13.82
CA ALA A 3 24.24 0.63 -13.51
C ALA A 3 23.15 1.24 -14.41
N THR A 4 23.06 0.79 -15.66
CA THR A 4 22.02 1.23 -16.61
C THR A 4 20.64 0.69 -16.26
N LEU A 5 20.55 -0.54 -15.71
CA LEU A 5 19.29 -1.07 -15.16
C LEU A 5 18.87 -0.30 -13.90
N SER A 6 19.82 0.03 -13.02
CA SER A 6 19.57 0.81 -11.79
C SER A 6 19.04 2.21 -12.09
N LEU A 7 19.58 2.87 -13.12
CA LEU A 7 19.17 4.20 -13.53
C LEU A 7 17.78 4.21 -14.19
N ALA A 8 17.46 3.18 -14.99
CA ALA A 8 16.15 3.01 -15.60
C ALA A 8 15.05 2.77 -14.55
N LEU A 9 15.36 2.06 -13.45
CA LEU A 9 14.44 1.83 -12.35
C LEU A 9 14.20 3.11 -11.52
N LEU A 10 15.21 3.98 -11.37
CA LEU A 10 15.07 5.27 -10.67
C LEU A 10 14.29 6.32 -11.48
N LEU A 11 14.32 6.26 -12.82
CA LEU A 11 13.66 7.24 -13.69
C LEU A 11 12.13 7.09 -13.75
N LEU A 12 11.57 5.96 -13.30
CA LEU A 12 10.12 5.73 -13.23
C LEU A 12 9.43 6.46 -12.06
N ILE A 13 10.17 7.18 -11.21
CA ILE A 13 9.65 7.77 -9.97
C ILE A 13 9.12 9.21 -10.16
N THR A 14 9.19 9.78 -11.37
CA THR A 14 8.77 11.18 -11.60
C THR A 14 7.40 11.28 -12.27
N PHE A 15 6.35 10.98 -11.50
CA PHE A 15 5.01 11.46 -11.81
C PHE A 15 4.52 12.34 -10.66
N PRO A 16 3.80 13.45 -10.94
CA PRO A 16 3.04 14.14 -9.90
C PRO A 16 1.93 13.18 -9.48
N ALA A 17 2.21 12.35 -8.48
CA ALA A 17 1.18 11.58 -7.82
C ALA A 17 0.35 12.57 -7.01
N GLN A 18 -0.66 13.19 -7.64
CA GLN A 18 -1.77 13.75 -6.88
C GLN A 18 -2.28 12.62 -5.97
N ALA A 19 -2.03 12.79 -4.68
CA ALA A 19 -2.19 11.79 -3.64
C ALA A 19 -3.60 11.17 -3.65
N ALA A 20 -3.72 10.03 -4.33
CA ALA A 20 -4.75 9.06 -4.09
C ALA A 20 -4.05 7.84 -3.48
N ALA A 21 -4.52 7.35 -2.34
CA ALA A 21 -4.10 6.05 -1.83
C ALA A 21 -4.15 5.06 -3.00
N LEU A 22 -3.04 4.38 -3.29
CA LEU A 22 -2.80 3.57 -4.51
C LEU A 22 -3.89 2.51 -4.81
N MET A 23 -4.81 2.24 -3.88
CA MET A 23 -6.01 1.42 -4.09
C MET A 23 -7.10 2.13 -4.93
N GLY A 24 -6.83 3.35 -5.40
CA GLY A 24 -7.79 4.17 -6.15
C GLY A 24 -7.84 3.90 -7.67
N PHE A 25 -6.99 3.03 -8.22
CA PHE A 25 -6.89 2.75 -9.65
C PHE A 25 -7.18 1.28 -9.94
N LYS A 26 -7.74 0.99 -11.12
CA LYS A 26 -7.96 -0.39 -11.58
C LYS A 26 -6.62 -1.03 -11.96
N ASP A 27 -6.50 -2.32 -11.66
CA ASP A 27 -5.32 -3.16 -11.93
C ASP A 27 -4.05 -2.65 -11.25
N SER A 28 -4.18 -1.87 -10.17
CA SER A 28 -3.06 -1.41 -9.37
C SER A 28 -2.69 -2.39 -8.27
N ALA A 29 -1.40 -2.44 -7.95
CA ALA A 29 -0.90 -3.09 -6.76
C ALA A 29 -0.29 -2.06 -5.81
N MET A 30 -0.48 -2.25 -4.51
CA MET A 30 0.11 -1.44 -3.45
C MET A 30 0.87 -2.36 -2.51
N LEU A 31 2.18 -2.13 -2.40
CA LEU A 31 3.02 -2.72 -1.37
C LEU A 31 3.20 -1.70 -0.25
N MET A 32 2.85 -2.08 0.97
CA MET A 32 3.12 -1.32 2.18
C MET A 32 3.99 -2.17 3.10
N SER A 33 4.91 -1.52 3.79
CA SER A 33 5.77 -2.19 4.75
C SER A 33 6.17 -1.28 5.87
N GLU A 34 6.29 -1.84 7.07
CA GLU A 34 6.86 -1.18 8.23
C GLU A 34 7.94 -2.08 8.82
N PHE A 35 9.12 -1.54 9.06
CA PHE A 35 10.22 -2.28 9.69
C PHE A 35 10.81 -1.46 10.82
N SER A 36 10.24 -1.62 12.00
CA SER A 36 10.74 -1.06 13.25
C SER A 36 11.26 -2.17 14.17
N THR A 37 11.84 -1.78 15.31
CA THR A 37 12.35 -2.73 16.31
C THR A 37 11.24 -3.61 16.87
N ASP A 38 10.02 -3.08 16.98
CA ASP A 38 8.91 -3.74 17.66
C ASP A 38 7.83 -4.24 16.71
N LYS A 39 7.82 -3.78 15.45
CA LYS A 39 6.85 -4.19 14.43
C LYS A 39 7.55 -4.41 13.08
N LYS A 40 7.27 -5.54 12.45
CA LYS A 40 7.65 -5.83 11.06
C LYS A 40 6.40 -6.25 10.32
N GLU A 41 5.99 -5.47 9.33
CA GLU A 41 4.76 -5.67 8.59
C GLU A 41 5.04 -5.60 7.10
N LEU A 42 4.43 -6.51 6.37
CA LEU A 42 4.42 -6.54 4.92
C LEU A 42 3.00 -6.77 4.46
N MET A 43 2.49 -5.87 3.62
CA MET A 43 1.13 -5.90 3.12
C MET A 43 1.13 -5.63 1.62
N LEU A 44 0.56 -6.56 0.86
CA LEU A 44 0.37 -6.43 -0.58
C LEU A 44 -1.12 -6.38 -0.88
N ASN A 45 -1.57 -5.32 -1.55
CA ASN A 45 -2.95 -5.15 -2.01
C ASN A 45 -2.99 -5.14 -3.52
N TYR A 46 -4.03 -5.73 -4.10
CA TYR A 46 -4.35 -5.68 -5.52
C TYR A 46 -5.78 -5.17 -5.72
N SER A 47 -5.94 -4.23 -6.66
CA SER A 47 -7.21 -3.57 -6.94
C SER A 47 -7.77 -4.01 -8.30
N PRO A 48 -8.63 -5.05 -8.39
CA PRO A 48 -9.17 -5.52 -9.67
C PRO A 48 -10.13 -4.52 -10.31
N ALA A 49 -10.66 -3.57 -9.53
CA ALA A 49 -11.56 -2.52 -9.98
C ALA A 49 -11.31 -1.24 -9.18
N VAL A 50 -11.70 -0.10 -9.73
CA VAL A 50 -11.61 1.19 -9.03
C VAL A 50 -12.40 1.13 -7.73
N GLY A 51 -11.74 1.41 -6.61
CA GLY A 51 -12.39 1.44 -5.30
C GLY A 51 -12.56 0.08 -4.64
N HIS A 52 -12.00 -1.00 -5.17
CA HIS A 52 -12.01 -2.30 -4.50
C HIS A 52 -10.60 -2.86 -4.47
N ALA A 53 -10.14 -3.29 -3.30
CA ALA A 53 -8.83 -3.89 -3.13
C ALA A 53 -8.90 -5.11 -2.21
N PHE A 54 -8.11 -6.12 -2.56
CA PHE A 54 -7.89 -7.32 -1.75
C PHE A 54 -6.43 -7.36 -1.37
N GLY A 55 -6.14 -7.63 -0.10
CA GLY A 55 -4.79 -7.64 0.41
C GLY A 55 -4.47 -8.87 1.21
N ILE A 56 -3.18 -9.19 1.23
CA ILE A 56 -2.57 -10.15 2.14
C ILE A 56 -1.57 -9.39 2.97
N GLU A 57 -1.61 -9.62 4.26
CA GLU A 57 -0.75 -8.99 5.24
C GLU A 57 -0.09 -10.06 6.10
N THR A 58 1.19 -9.88 6.37
CA THR A 58 1.86 -10.58 7.46
C THR A 58 2.54 -9.56 8.36
N MET A 59 2.29 -9.68 9.66
CA MET A 59 2.81 -8.79 10.67
C MET A 59 3.42 -9.62 11.80
N TRP A 60 4.67 -9.34 12.08
CA TRP A 60 5.35 -9.74 13.29
C TRP A 60 5.35 -8.56 14.26
N MET A 61 4.85 -8.75 15.47
CA MET A 61 4.79 -7.71 16.50
C MET A 61 5.34 -8.25 17.82
N ARG A 62 6.34 -7.55 18.37
CA ARG A 62 6.88 -7.83 19.70
C ARG A 62 5.89 -7.35 20.75
N GLY A 63 5.29 -8.28 21.50
CA GLY A 63 4.54 -7.95 22.70
C GLY A 63 5.41 -8.05 23.94
N GLY A 64 4.97 -7.42 25.04
CA GLY A 64 5.74 -7.40 26.30
C GLY A 64 5.93 -8.77 26.96
N LYS A 65 5.02 -9.73 26.72
CA LYS A 65 5.12 -11.11 27.24
C LYS A 65 5.29 -12.17 26.15
N GLN A 66 4.77 -11.90 24.96
CA GLN A 66 4.83 -12.82 23.83
C GLN A 66 4.92 -12.04 22.53
N THR A 67 5.61 -12.62 21.57
CA THR A 67 5.68 -12.12 20.20
C THR A 67 4.57 -12.76 19.39
N ASN A 68 3.84 -11.96 18.62
CA ASN A 68 2.75 -12.43 17.78
C ASN A 68 3.16 -12.37 16.30
N LEU A 69 2.88 -13.44 15.57
CA LEU A 69 2.88 -13.45 14.12
C LEU A 69 1.43 -13.54 13.67
N ILE A 70 1.00 -12.57 12.89
CA ILE A 70 -0.37 -12.44 12.40
C ILE A 70 -0.30 -12.44 10.88
N THR A 71 -1.12 -13.29 10.24
CA THR A 71 -1.26 -13.31 8.78
C THR A 71 -2.73 -13.24 8.45
N ASN A 72 -3.12 -12.23 7.67
CA ASN A 72 -4.51 -11.94 7.36
C ASN A 72 -4.71 -11.75 5.86
N VAL A 73 -5.94 -11.99 5.44
CA VAL A 73 -6.46 -11.52 4.16
C VAL A 73 -7.45 -10.40 4.47
N ASN A 74 -7.35 -9.29 3.75
CA ASN A 74 -8.22 -8.14 3.93
C ASN A 74 -8.92 -7.78 2.61
N TYR A 75 -10.06 -7.11 2.74
CA TYR A 75 -10.79 -6.49 1.65
C TYR A 75 -11.09 -5.05 2.05
N THR A 76 -10.83 -4.12 1.14
CA THR A 76 -11.12 -2.70 1.31
C THR A 76 -11.97 -2.19 0.15
N GLY A 77 -13.10 -1.56 0.46
CA GLY A 77 -14.02 -1.02 -0.55
C GLY A 77 -14.23 0.48 -0.34
N LEU A 78 -14.15 1.28 -1.40
CA LEU A 78 -14.36 2.72 -1.34
C LEU A 78 -15.86 3.00 -1.22
N ILE A 79 -16.28 3.52 -0.06
CA ILE A 79 -17.66 3.93 0.17
C ILE A 79 -17.91 5.31 -0.46
N LYS A 80 -17.00 6.26 -0.23
CA LYS A 80 -17.16 7.64 -0.73
C LYS A 80 -15.83 8.34 -0.95
N ARG A 81 -15.77 9.16 -2.00
CA ARG A 81 -14.65 10.08 -2.29
C ARG A 81 -15.17 11.50 -2.40
N TRP A 82 -14.48 12.42 -1.72
CA TRP A 82 -14.65 13.85 -1.87
C TRP A 82 -13.40 14.44 -2.52
N ASN A 83 -13.58 15.10 -3.66
CA ASN A 83 -12.51 15.81 -4.37
C ASN A 83 -12.64 17.30 -4.06
N MET A 84 -11.56 17.91 -3.56
CA MET A 84 -11.44 19.34 -3.28
C MET A 84 -10.40 19.96 -4.21
N PRO A 85 -10.39 21.29 -4.44
CA PRO A 85 -9.45 21.93 -5.37
C PRO A 85 -7.97 21.63 -5.11
N LYS A 86 -7.61 21.28 -3.87
CA LYS A 86 -6.22 21.01 -3.44
C LYS A 86 -6.06 19.70 -2.67
N GLY A 87 -7.02 18.77 -2.73
CA GLY A 87 -6.94 17.56 -1.94
C GLY A 87 -8.06 16.57 -2.18
N GLN A 88 -7.92 15.40 -1.56
CA GLN A 88 -8.88 14.31 -1.66
C GLN A 88 -9.08 13.66 -0.30
N ALA A 89 -10.33 13.36 0.04
CA ALA A 89 -10.69 12.56 1.20
C ALA A 89 -11.43 11.31 0.73
N ASN A 90 -11.08 10.15 1.28
CA ASN A 90 -11.71 8.87 0.97
C ASN A 90 -12.24 8.25 2.27
N LEU A 91 -13.49 7.79 2.23
CA LEU A 91 -14.04 6.84 3.18
C LEU A 91 -14.03 5.47 2.51
N TRP A 92 -13.32 4.54 3.14
CA TRP A 92 -13.27 3.13 2.80
C TRP A 92 -14.02 2.32 3.88
#